data_AF-A0A4Z0NXH0-F1
#
_entry.id   AF-A0A4Z0NXH0-F1
#
_cell.length_a   1.000
_cell.length_b   1.000
_cell.length_c   1.000
_cell.angle_alpha   90.00
_cell.angle_beta   90.00
_cell.angle_gamma   90.00
#
_symmetry.space_group_name_H-M   'P 1'
#
loop_
_entity.id
_entity.type
_entity.pdbx_description
1 polymer ?
#
loop_
_entity_poly.entity_id
_entity_poly.type
_entity_poly.pdbx_seq_one_letter_code
_entity_poly.pdbx_strand_id
1 'polypeptide(L)'
;MDNVIRPDFRRAATIRAGKDRDAKHREAKRRASPAQYVKSYGEIGHHAVSLVRERSSPQGDVYKVVIDSLGGRSEPVGVEPATPDGLFDADLVGMAVVRTLEILAQRSGDFDVA
;
A
#
# COMPACT_ATOMS: atom_id res chain seq x y z
N MET A 1 6.16 57.17 12.28
CA MET A 1 6.37 55.77 12.70
C MET A 1 5.74 54.89 11.65
N ASP A 2 6.54 54.11 10.92
CA ASP A 2 6.10 53.35 9.74
C ASP A 2 5.90 51.88 10.12
N ASN A 3 4.68 51.51 10.54
CA ASN A 3 4.32 50.15 10.96
C ASN A 3 3.69 49.37 9.81
N VAL A 4 4.42 49.25 8.69
CA VAL A 4 3.94 48.45 7.55
C VAL A 4 4.41 47.01 7.73
N ILE A 5 3.49 46.13 8.14
CA ILE A 5 3.70 44.69 8.10
C ILE A 5 3.70 44.27 6.62
N ARG A 6 4.89 43.97 6.08
CA ARG A 6 5.02 43.37 4.74
C ARG A 6 5.14 41.85 4.91
N PRO A 7 4.11 41.05 4.56
CA PRO A 7 4.21 39.60 4.66
C PRO A 7 5.22 39.09 3.64
N ASP A 8 6.30 38.46 4.10
CA ASP A 8 7.23 37.74 3.23
C ASP A 8 6.64 36.35 2.91
N PHE A 9 5.87 36.29 1.82
CA PHE A 9 5.24 35.07 1.35
C PHE A 9 6.24 33.98 0.94
N ARG A 10 7.51 34.33 0.66
CA ARG A 10 8.57 33.36 0.37
C ARG A 10 9.04 32.63 1.63
N ARG A 11 9.11 33.32 2.78
CA ARG A 11 9.39 32.68 4.09
C ARG A 11 8.26 31.76 4.55
N ALA A 12 7.00 32.15 4.35
CA ALA A 12 5.86 31.30 4.69
C ALA A 12 5.81 30.00 3.86
N ALA A 13 6.16 30.07 2.56
CA ALA A 13 6.21 28.91 1.68
C ALA A 13 7.34 27.92 2.04
N THR A 14 8.51 28.43 2.45
CA THR A 14 9.66 27.60 2.84
C THR A 14 9.45 26.90 4.19
N ILE A 15 8.80 27.55 5.16
CA ILE A 15 8.43 26.92 6.44
C ILE A 15 7.41 25.79 6.25
N ARG A 16 6.40 25.97 5.39
CA ARG A 16 5.44 24.91 5.04
C ARG A 16 6.11 23.75 4.32
N ALA A 17 6.96 24.03 3.34
CA ALA A 17 7.69 23.00 2.59
C ALA A 17 8.69 22.20 3.44
N GLY A 18 9.26 22.80 4.50
CA GLY A 18 10.08 22.07 5.48
C GLY A 18 9.25 21.17 6.39
N LYS A 19 8.11 21.68 6.88
CA LYS A 19 7.19 20.94 7.75
C LYS A 19 6.52 19.76 7.04
N ASP A 20 6.21 19.90 5.74
CA ASP A 20 5.62 18.84 4.92
C ASP A 20 6.62 17.73 4.60
N ARG A 21 7.91 18.07 4.43
CA ARG A 21 8.98 17.08 4.21
C ARG A 21 9.27 16.29 5.48
N ASP A 22 9.33 16.95 6.63
CA ASP A 22 9.50 16.28 7.92
C ASP A 22 8.27 15.45 8.32
N ALA A 23 7.06 15.91 7.98
CA ALA A 23 5.82 15.16 8.16
C ALA A 23 5.77 13.93 7.25
N LYS A 24 6.08 14.07 5.94
CA LYS A 24 6.14 12.94 5.01
C LYS A 24 7.22 11.94 5.35
N HIS A 25 8.38 12.40 5.84
CA HIS A 25 9.48 11.51 6.26
C HIS A 25 9.14 10.79 7.57
N ARG A 26 8.48 11.46 8.53
CA ARG A 26 7.96 10.82 9.75
C ARG A 26 6.77 9.90 9.48
N GLU A 27 5.95 10.18 8.49
CA GLU A 27 4.82 9.33 8.06
C GLU A 27 5.31 8.09 7.29
N ALA A 28 6.30 8.25 6.41
CA ALA A 28 6.98 7.13 5.75
C ALA A 28 7.69 6.21 6.76
N LYS A 29 8.31 6.77 7.80
CA LYS A 29 8.98 6.00 8.87
C LYS A 29 8.00 5.39 9.89
N ARG A 30 6.80 5.95 10.04
CA ARG A 30 5.68 5.39 10.85
C ARG A 30 4.84 4.34 10.10
N ARG A 31 4.90 4.30 8.76
CA ARG A 31 4.17 3.34 7.92
C ARG A 31 4.83 1.95 7.82
N ALA A 32 6.06 1.81 8.27
CA ALA A 32 6.71 0.50 8.42
C ALA A 32 6.44 -0.08 9.81
N SER A 33 5.16 -0.25 10.15
CA SER A 33 4.75 -1.33 11.04
C SER A 33 5.44 -2.62 10.56
N PRO A 34 6.03 -3.47 11.42
CA PRO A 34 6.58 -4.74 10.97
C PRO A 34 5.41 -5.62 10.52
N ALA A 35 5.05 -5.52 9.23
CA ALA A 35 4.10 -6.42 8.61
C ALA A 35 4.67 -7.83 8.70
N GLN A 36 3.99 -8.69 9.42
CA GLN A 36 4.37 -10.08 9.59
C GLN A 36 3.80 -10.87 8.41
N TYR A 37 4.67 -11.46 7.60
CA TYR A 37 4.24 -12.40 6.57
C TYR A 37 3.47 -13.59 7.19
N VAL A 38 2.34 -13.94 6.59
CA VAL A 38 1.49 -15.05 7.02
C VAL A 38 1.62 -16.22 6.05
N LYS A 39 1.32 -16.01 4.76
CA LYS A 39 1.43 -17.04 3.71
C LYS A 39 1.45 -16.43 2.30
N SER A 40 1.87 -17.21 1.31
CA SER A 40 1.77 -16.88 -0.11
C SER A 40 0.60 -17.62 -0.72
N TYR A 41 -0.15 -16.95 -1.59
CA TYR A 41 -1.22 -17.57 -2.38
C TYR A 41 -0.71 -18.06 -3.73
N GLY A 42 0.33 -17.45 -4.29
CA GLY A 42 0.93 -17.85 -5.57
C GLY A 42 1.68 -16.73 -6.27
N GLU A 43 2.34 -17.08 -7.37
CA GLU A 43 3.08 -16.16 -8.23
C GLU A 43 2.65 -16.35 -9.69
N ILE A 44 2.34 -15.25 -10.38
CA ILE A 44 1.90 -15.22 -11.77
C ILE A 44 2.70 -14.15 -12.52
N GLY A 45 3.57 -14.59 -13.42
CA GLY A 45 4.48 -13.71 -14.14
C GLY A 45 5.45 -13.02 -13.18
N HIS A 46 5.34 -11.71 -13.04
CA HIS A 46 6.15 -10.91 -12.13
C HIS A 46 5.39 -10.43 -10.87
N HIS A 47 4.21 -11.02 -10.63
CA HIS A 47 3.33 -10.65 -9.53
C HIS A 47 3.25 -11.79 -8.51
N ALA A 48 3.66 -11.53 -7.28
CA ALA A 48 3.48 -12.46 -6.15
C ALA A 48 2.34 -11.98 -5.25
N VAL A 49 1.42 -12.87 -4.91
CA VAL A 49 0.27 -12.56 -4.06
C VAL A 49 0.48 -13.18 -2.69
N SER A 50 0.47 -12.36 -1.64
CA SER A 50 0.71 -12.83 -0.27
C SER A 50 -0.23 -12.21 0.74
N LEU A 51 -0.38 -12.90 1.88
CA LEU A 51 -1.07 -12.44 3.07
C LEU A 51 -0.05 -11.96 4.09
N VAL A 52 -0.21 -10.75 4.58
CA VAL A 52 0.57 -10.18 5.68
C VAL A 52 -0.35 -9.72 6.80
N ARG A 53 0.13 -9.77 8.04
CA ARG A 53 -0.55 -9.22 9.22
C ARG A 53 0.18 -7.99 9.69
N GLU A 54 -0.51 -6.86 9.75
CA GLU A 54 0.04 -5.61 10.26
C GLU A 54 -0.43 -5.36 11.69
N ARG A 55 0.51 -5.24 12.62
CA ARG A 55 0.27 -5.08 14.06
C ARG A 55 0.55 -3.66 14.56
N SER A 56 -0.01 -2.65 13.91
CA SER A 56 0.08 -1.25 14.38
C SER A 56 -0.87 -0.28 13.67
N SER A 57 -1.98 -0.78 13.10
CA SER A 57 -2.97 0.15 12.57
C SER A 57 -3.67 0.88 13.74
N PRO A 58 -4.02 2.18 13.58
CA PRO A 58 -4.84 2.89 14.57
C PRO A 58 -6.20 2.21 14.84
N GLN A 59 -6.63 1.31 13.95
CA GLN A 59 -7.87 0.54 14.04
C GLN A 59 -7.67 -0.88 14.63
N GLY A 60 -6.45 -1.26 15.02
CA GLY A 60 -6.13 -2.60 15.51
C GLY A 60 -5.34 -3.45 14.49
N ASP A 61 -5.10 -4.71 14.83
CA ASP A 61 -4.41 -5.64 13.94
C ASP A 61 -5.26 -5.92 12.69
N VAL A 62 -4.62 -5.94 11.52
CA VAL A 62 -5.29 -6.23 10.24
C VAL A 62 -4.53 -7.29 9.45
N TYR A 63 -5.27 -8.07 8.66
CA TYR A 63 -4.73 -8.84 7.54
C TYR A 63 -4.75 -7.99 6.28
N LYS A 64 -3.72 -8.13 5.45
CA LYS A 64 -3.62 -7.48 4.14
C LYS A 64 -3.23 -8.49 3.09
N VAL A 65 -4.00 -8.54 2.01
CA VAL A 65 -3.60 -9.23 0.78
C VAL A 65 -2.81 -8.22 -0.03
N VAL A 66 -1.56 -8.54 -0.37
CA VAL A 66 -0.66 -7.65 -1.12
C VAL A 66 -0.26 -8.32 -2.43
N ILE A 67 -0.02 -7.49 -3.44
CA ILE A 67 0.58 -7.91 -4.70
C ILE A 67 1.95 -7.25 -4.79
N ASP A 68 2.99 -8.08 -4.75
CA ASP A 68 4.37 -7.64 -4.95
C ASP A 68 4.71 -7.67 -6.44
N SER A 69 5.46 -6.67 -6.90
CA SER A 69 6.02 -6.62 -8.25
C SER A 69 7.52 -6.33 -8.20
N LEU A 70 8.25 -6.67 -9.27
CA LEU A 70 9.70 -6.40 -9.38
C LEU A 70 10.10 -4.94 -9.14
N GLY A 71 9.15 -3.98 -9.28
CA GLY A 71 9.34 -2.56 -8.99
C GLY A 71 9.19 -2.16 -7.51
N GLY A 72 8.95 -3.12 -6.62
CA GLY A 72 9.04 -2.94 -5.17
C GLY A 72 7.90 -2.18 -4.50
N ARG A 73 6.77 -1.95 -5.18
CA ARG A 73 5.59 -1.32 -4.58
C ARG A 73 4.49 -2.34 -4.33
N SER A 74 4.40 -2.78 -3.08
CA SER A 74 3.34 -3.63 -2.55
C SER A 74 2.17 -2.76 -2.12
N GLU A 75 1.07 -2.76 -2.88
CA GLU A 75 -0.18 -2.12 -2.48
C GLU A 75 -1.16 -3.19 -1.97
N PRO A 76 -1.84 -2.96 -0.84
CA PRO A 76 -2.86 -3.89 -0.36
C PRO A 76 -4.08 -3.84 -1.28
N VAL A 77 -4.52 -5.01 -1.72
CA VAL A 77 -5.74 -5.19 -2.55
C VAL A 77 -6.93 -5.71 -1.74
N GLY A 78 -6.67 -6.15 -0.51
CA GLY A 78 -7.69 -6.46 0.49
C GLY A 78 -7.14 -6.14 1.87
N VAL A 79 -8.00 -5.62 2.76
CA VAL A 79 -7.64 -5.31 4.15
C VAL A 79 -8.80 -5.75 5.04
N GLU A 80 -8.54 -6.71 5.90
CA GLU A 80 -9.54 -7.30 6.79
C GLU A 80 -9.11 -7.20 8.26
N PRO A 81 -10.05 -7.10 9.21
CA PRO A 81 -9.70 -7.13 10.62
C PRO A 81 -9.03 -8.46 10.98
N ALA A 82 -8.10 -8.46 11.94
CA ALA A 82 -7.38 -9.68 12.35
C ALA A 82 -8.22 -10.61 13.24
N THR A 83 -9.39 -11.02 12.75
CA THR A 83 -10.31 -11.99 13.34
C THR A 83 -10.30 -13.28 12.52
N PRO A 84 -10.88 -14.39 13.02
CA PRO A 84 -11.06 -15.61 12.22
C PRO A 84 -11.86 -15.37 10.93
N ASP A 85 -12.95 -14.60 11.01
CA ASP A 85 -13.77 -14.26 9.84
C ASP A 85 -13.00 -13.39 8.86
N GLY A 86 -12.25 -12.39 9.34
CA GLY A 86 -11.39 -11.57 8.47
C GLY A 86 -10.24 -12.35 7.83
N LEU A 87 -9.75 -13.42 8.46
CA LEU A 87 -8.78 -14.33 7.83
C LEU A 87 -9.44 -15.12 6.70
N PHE A 88 -10.67 -15.60 6.91
CA PHE A 88 -11.44 -16.30 5.88
C PHE A 88 -11.73 -15.39 4.68
N ASP A 89 -12.15 -14.15 4.93
CA ASP A 89 -12.41 -13.16 3.87
C ASP A 89 -11.13 -12.79 3.13
N ALA A 90 -10.02 -12.56 3.85
CA ALA A 90 -8.71 -12.32 3.23
C ALA A 90 -8.24 -13.50 2.36
N ASP A 91 -8.55 -14.74 2.76
CA ASP A 91 -8.27 -15.93 1.96
C ASP A 91 -9.07 -15.98 0.65
N LEU A 92 -10.35 -15.64 0.70
CA LEU A 92 -11.18 -15.54 -0.50
C LEU A 92 -10.64 -14.47 -1.45
N VAL A 93 -10.25 -13.31 -0.93
CA VAL A 93 -9.64 -12.24 -1.72
C VAL A 93 -8.32 -12.71 -2.35
N GLY A 94 -7.44 -13.33 -1.56
CA GLY A 94 -6.15 -13.85 -2.05
C GLY A 94 -6.30 -14.84 -3.21
N MET A 95 -7.21 -15.80 -3.08
CA MET A 95 -7.50 -16.76 -4.15
C MET A 95 -8.12 -16.10 -5.39
N ALA A 96 -9.05 -15.15 -5.20
CA ALA A 96 -9.69 -14.43 -6.30
C ALA A 96 -8.67 -13.59 -7.11
N VAL A 97 -7.72 -12.96 -6.42
CA VAL A 97 -6.63 -12.20 -7.05
C VAL A 97 -5.73 -13.13 -7.85
N VAL A 98 -5.30 -14.26 -7.29
CA VAL A 98 -4.50 -15.26 -8.02
C VAL A 98 -5.22 -15.71 -9.29
N ARG A 99 -6.51 -16.08 -9.18
CA ARG A 99 -7.28 -16.51 -10.34
C ARG A 99 -7.42 -15.41 -11.40
N THR A 100 -7.56 -14.17 -10.97
CA THR A 100 -7.64 -13.01 -11.88
C THR A 100 -6.33 -12.83 -12.64
N LEU A 101 -5.19 -12.91 -11.94
CA LEU A 101 -3.87 -12.81 -12.58
C LEU A 101 -3.64 -13.94 -13.58
N GLU A 102 -4.05 -15.16 -13.28
CA GLU A 102 -3.98 -16.29 -14.23
C GLU A 102 -4.75 -15.99 -15.53
N ILE A 103 -5.97 -15.48 -15.41
CA ILE A 103 -6.82 -15.13 -16.57
C ILE A 103 -6.15 -14.03 -17.40
N LEU A 104 -5.56 -13.02 -16.76
CA LEU A 104 -4.86 -11.93 -17.44
C LEU A 104 -3.57 -12.40 -18.13
N ALA A 105 -2.82 -13.29 -17.49
CA ALA A 105 -1.61 -13.88 -18.08
C ALA A 105 -1.95 -14.67 -19.35
N GLN A 106 -3.04 -15.43 -19.35
CA GLN A 106 -3.52 -16.19 -20.52
C GLN A 106 -3.98 -15.29 -21.68
N ARG A 107 -4.41 -14.05 -21.40
CA ARG A 107 -4.86 -13.08 -22.40
C ARG A 107 -3.73 -12.28 -23.06
N SER A 108 -2.50 -12.36 -22.56
CA SER A 108 -1.39 -11.52 -23.04
C SER A 108 -0.89 -11.87 -24.46
N GLY A 109 -1.55 -12.80 -25.15
CA GLY A 109 -1.35 -13.10 -26.58
C GLY A 109 -2.50 -12.67 -27.51
N ASP A 110 -3.56 -12.03 -27.00
CA ASP A 110 -4.82 -11.79 -27.74
C ASP A 110 -5.12 -10.29 -27.97
N PHE A 111 -4.17 -9.40 -27.64
CA PHE A 111 -4.26 -7.94 -27.83
C PHE A 111 -3.43 -7.45 -29.03
N ASP A 112 -3.33 -8.24 -30.10
CA ASP A 112 -2.80 -7.76 -31.38
C ASP A 112 -3.96 -7.11 -32.16
N VAL A 113 -4.26 -5.86 -31.83
CA VAL A 113 -5.21 -5.04 -32.60
C VAL A 113 -4.42 -4.42 -33.75
N ALA A 114 -4.54 -5.05 -34.92
CA ALA A 114 -4.06 -4.60 -36.21
C ALA A 114 -4.58 -3.21 -36.61
#